data_AF-A0A833GT61-F1
#
_entry.id   AF-A0A833GT61-F1
#
_cell.length_a   1.000
_cell.length_b   1.000
_cell.length_c   1.000
_cell.angle_alpha   90.00
_cell.angle_beta   90.00
_cell.angle_gamma   90.00
#
_symmetry.space_group_name_H-M   'P 1'
#
loop_
_entity.id
_entity.type
_entity.pdbx_description
1 polymer ?
#
loop_
_entity_poly.entity_id
_entity_poly.type
_entity_poly.pdbx_seq_one_letter_code
_entity_poly.pdbx_strand_id
1 'polypeptide(L)'
;MKTLTQQEYLAMREGATVLEFDRFGDKVLRLTDGSMLKLFRRKRLLTSAALFPYAARFARNAEALARAGIPVPRVLSVMRLPELARDLVHYTPLAGTTLRELARNGLAPEEMARLRDLLTRFIIELHDKGIYFR
;
A
#
# COMPACT_ATOMS: atom_id res chain seq x y z
N MET A 1 -17.84 2.49 -1.95
CA MET A 1 -16.93 2.03 -0.87
C MET A 1 -17.78 1.60 0.30
N LYS A 2 -17.47 0.45 0.92
CA LYS A 2 -18.16 -0.02 2.14
C LYS A 2 -17.85 0.95 3.30
N THR A 3 -18.84 1.30 4.11
CA THR A 3 -18.60 2.03 5.37
C THR A 3 -18.26 1.02 6.46
N LEU A 4 -17.19 1.28 7.18
CA LEU A 4 -16.70 0.53 8.32
C LEU A 4 -16.99 1.34 9.58
N THR A 5 -17.56 0.70 10.58
CA THR A 5 -17.72 1.25 11.93
C THR A 5 -16.39 1.23 12.69
N GLN A 6 -16.26 2.03 13.73
CA GLN A 6 -15.07 1.96 14.60
C GLN A 6 -14.94 0.59 15.26
N GLN A 7 -16.03 -0.08 15.62
CA GLN A 7 -15.98 -1.42 16.21
C GLN A 7 -15.43 -2.47 15.23
N GLU A 8 -15.90 -2.47 13.97
CA GLU A 8 -15.35 -3.37 12.94
C GLU A 8 -13.86 -3.09 12.69
N TYR A 9 -13.46 -1.81 12.69
CA TYR A 9 -12.04 -1.45 12.57
C TYR A 9 -11.21 -1.99 13.73
N LEU A 10 -11.68 -1.83 14.96
CA LEU A 10 -10.97 -2.32 16.15
C LEU A 10 -10.84 -3.85 16.12
N ALA A 11 -11.88 -4.56 15.67
CA ALA A 11 -11.83 -6.02 15.49
C ALA A 11 -10.78 -6.42 14.43
N MET A 12 -10.70 -5.71 13.30
CA MET A 12 -9.63 -5.97 12.31
C MET A 12 -8.24 -5.66 12.85
N ARG A 13 -8.12 -4.63 13.69
CA ARG A 13 -6.85 -4.19 14.29
C ARG A 13 -6.37 -5.12 15.41
N GLU A 14 -7.27 -5.86 16.05
CA GLU A 14 -6.95 -6.74 17.16
C GLU A 14 -5.90 -7.80 16.75
N GLY A 15 -4.79 -7.87 17.49
CA GLY A 15 -3.66 -8.74 17.18
C GLY A 15 -2.84 -8.35 15.93
N ALA A 16 -3.22 -7.29 15.22
CA ALA A 16 -2.47 -6.81 14.05
C ALA A 16 -1.13 -6.19 14.45
N THR A 17 -0.11 -6.38 13.62
CA THR A 17 1.17 -5.68 13.76
C THR A 17 1.08 -4.31 13.10
N VAL A 18 1.36 -3.25 13.85
CA VAL A 18 1.51 -1.90 13.28
C VAL A 18 2.86 -1.81 12.56
N LEU A 19 2.85 -1.71 11.23
CA LEU A 19 4.08 -1.58 10.42
C LEU A 19 4.48 -0.12 10.20
N GLU A 20 3.48 0.76 10.01
CA GLU A 20 3.70 2.20 9.90
C GLU A 20 2.70 2.96 10.77
N PHE A 21 3.22 3.94 11.50
CA PHE A 21 2.47 4.88 12.32
C PHE A 21 2.73 6.31 11.81
N ASP A 22 1.70 7.15 11.73
CA ASP A 22 1.84 8.58 11.45
C ASP A 22 1.41 9.42 12.65
N ARG A 23 1.62 10.75 12.59
CA ARG A 23 1.22 11.68 13.66
C ARG A 23 -0.28 11.60 14.01
N PHE A 24 -1.10 11.02 13.14
CA PHE A 24 -2.54 10.94 13.23
C PHE A 24 -3.05 9.49 13.43
N GLY A 25 -2.18 8.55 13.80
CA GLY A 25 -2.53 7.17 14.16
C GLY A 25 -1.92 6.11 13.24
N ASP A 26 -2.54 4.92 13.27
CA ASP A 26 -2.11 3.80 12.42
C ASP A 26 -2.20 4.18 10.94
N LYS A 27 -1.16 3.83 10.18
CA LYS A 27 -1.09 4.08 8.75
C LYS A 27 -1.06 2.78 7.95
N VAL A 28 -0.27 1.80 8.38
CA VAL A 28 -0.21 0.48 7.76
C VAL A 28 -0.17 -0.58 8.86
N LEU A 29 -1.11 -1.51 8.78
CA LEU A 29 -1.22 -2.68 9.65
C LEU A 29 -1.02 -3.95 8.83
N ARG A 30 -0.34 -4.93 9.41
CA ARG A 30 -0.41 -6.33 8.97
C ARG A 30 -1.37 -7.06 9.89
N LEU A 31 -2.47 -7.56 9.33
CA LEU A 31 -3.52 -8.26 10.05
C LEU A 31 -3.04 -9.66 10.45
N THR A 32 -3.81 -10.33 11.31
CA THR A 32 -3.49 -11.66 11.85
C THR A 32 -3.44 -12.75 10.78
N ASP A 33 -4.20 -12.59 9.69
CA ASP A 33 -4.18 -13.46 8.51
C ASP A 33 -3.04 -13.15 7.52
N GLY A 34 -2.17 -12.19 7.85
CA GLY A 34 -1.06 -11.74 7.00
C GLY A 34 -1.45 -10.77 5.89
N SER A 35 -2.75 -10.47 5.72
CA SER A 35 -3.19 -9.39 4.83
C SER A 35 -2.85 -8.01 5.41
N MET A 36 -2.99 -6.97 4.60
CA MET A 36 -2.55 -5.62 4.91
C MET A 36 -3.74 -4.67 4.93
N LEU A 37 -3.77 -3.78 5.93
CA LEU A 37 -4.72 -2.68 6.01
C LEU A 37 -3.98 -1.35 5.97
N LYS A 38 -4.23 -0.54 4.94
CA LYS A 38 -3.62 0.78 4.76
C LYS A 38 -4.66 1.88 4.93
N LEU A 39 -4.37 2.81 5.84
CA LEU A 39 -5.24 3.93 6.17
C LEU A 39 -4.74 5.19 5.46
N PHE A 40 -5.68 5.91 4.87
CA PHE A 40 -5.46 7.17 4.18
C PHE A 40 -6.20 8.27 4.92
N ARG A 41 -5.46 9.30 5.34
CA ARG A 41 -6.05 10.50 5.94
C ARG A 41 -6.87 11.26 4.91
N ARG A 42 -8.12 11.58 5.25
CA ARG A 42 -8.95 12.49 4.48
C ARG A 42 -8.64 13.93 4.89
N LYS A 43 -8.06 14.74 3.99
CA LYS A 43 -7.98 16.19 4.18
C LYS A 43 -9.28 16.81 3.67
N ARG A 44 -10.00 17.55 4.51
CA ARG A 44 -11.34 18.12 4.20
C ARG A 44 -11.31 19.42 3.38
N LEU A 45 -10.12 19.92 3.02
CA LEU A 45 -9.98 21.10 2.18
C LEU A 45 -10.19 20.73 0.71
N LEU A 46 -10.82 21.63 -0.06
CA LEU A 46 -11.19 21.53 -1.49
C LEU A 46 -9.96 21.28 -2.38
N THR A 47 -9.42 20.07 -2.31
CA THR A 47 -8.31 19.56 -3.11
C THR A 47 -8.82 18.39 -3.93
N SER A 48 -8.17 18.03 -5.04
CA SER A 48 -8.57 16.92 -5.92
C SER A 48 -8.80 15.58 -5.20
N ALA A 49 -8.26 15.42 -3.98
CA ALA A 49 -8.53 14.29 -3.08
C ALA A 49 -9.98 14.20 -2.58
N ALA A 50 -10.77 15.27 -2.66
CA ALA A 50 -12.20 15.27 -2.33
C ALA A 50 -13.05 14.60 -3.42
N LEU A 51 -12.62 14.68 -4.70
CA LEU A 51 -13.30 14.06 -5.84
C LEU A 51 -12.80 12.64 -6.11
N PHE A 52 -11.51 12.35 -5.87
CA PHE A 52 -10.93 11.01 -5.98
C PHE A 52 -10.13 10.63 -4.73
N PRO A 53 -10.75 9.93 -3.76
CA PRO A 53 -10.08 9.50 -2.54
C PRO A 53 -8.84 8.65 -2.82
N TYR A 54 -7.78 8.84 -2.02
CA TYR A 54 -6.51 8.12 -2.20
C TYR A 54 -6.66 6.59 -2.14
N ALA A 55 -7.58 6.06 -1.32
CA ALA A 55 -7.87 4.63 -1.24
C ALA A 55 -8.42 4.08 -2.58
N ALA A 56 -9.35 4.81 -3.21
CA ALA A 56 -9.88 4.43 -4.52
C ALA A 56 -8.82 4.54 -5.63
N ARG A 57 -7.95 5.55 -5.57
CA ARG A 57 -6.80 5.68 -6.49
C ARG A 57 -5.82 4.51 -6.33
N PHE A 58 -5.57 4.06 -5.11
CA PHE A 58 -4.74 2.89 -4.86
C PHE A 58 -5.31 1.65 -5.56
N ALA A 59 -6.61 1.38 -5.39
CA ALA A 59 -7.26 0.24 -6.03
C ALA A 59 -7.23 0.32 -7.57
N ARG A 60 -7.56 1.48 -8.14
CA ARG A 60 -7.48 1.70 -9.58
C ARG A 60 -6.07 1.51 -10.13
N ASN A 61 -5.05 2.01 -9.43
CA ASN A 61 -3.66 1.84 -9.83
C ASN A 61 -3.24 0.38 -9.74
N ALA A 62 -3.65 -0.33 -8.68
CA ALA A 62 -3.36 -1.75 -8.53
C ALA A 62 -3.98 -2.57 -9.68
N GLU A 63 -5.24 -2.31 -10.02
CA GLU A 63 -5.88 -2.97 -11.18
C GLU A 63 -5.21 -2.63 -12.51
N ALA A 64 -4.81 -1.37 -12.71
CA ALA A 64 -4.12 -0.95 -13.94
C ALA A 64 -2.75 -1.64 -14.08
N LEU A 65 -1.98 -1.71 -12.99
CA LEU A 65 -0.70 -2.41 -12.95
C LEU A 65 -0.87 -3.91 -13.20
N ALA A 66 -1.87 -4.54 -12.58
CA ALA A 66 -2.17 -5.95 -12.79
C ALA A 66 -2.51 -6.25 -14.26
N ARG A 67 -3.33 -5.40 -14.90
CA ARG A 67 -3.65 -5.52 -16.34
C ARG A 67 -2.44 -5.34 -17.24
N ALA A 68 -1.43 -4.57 -16.82
CA ALA A 68 -0.16 -4.40 -17.52
C ALA A 68 0.86 -5.53 -17.23
N GLY A 69 0.45 -6.58 -16.51
CA GLY A 69 1.29 -7.71 -16.15
C GLY A 69 2.33 -7.38 -15.06
N ILE A 70 2.16 -6.28 -14.34
CA ILE A 70 3.06 -5.87 -13.26
C ILE A 70 2.61 -6.50 -11.94
N PRO A 71 3.49 -7.24 -11.23
CA PRO A 71 3.19 -7.74 -9.90
C PRO A 71 2.82 -6.58 -8.95
N VAL A 72 1.62 -6.68 -8.36
CA VAL A 72 1.06 -5.63 -7.51
C VAL A 72 0.21 -6.24 -6.39
N PRO A 73 0.06 -5.58 -5.23
CA PRO A 73 -0.80 -6.09 -4.17
C PRO A 73 -2.26 -6.25 -4.64
N ARG A 74 -2.89 -7.38 -4.32
CA ARG A 74 -4.29 -7.64 -4.69
C ARG A 74 -5.22 -6.98 -3.69
N VAL A 75 -5.97 -5.98 -4.16
CA VAL A 75 -6.98 -5.30 -3.34
C VAL A 75 -8.16 -6.23 -3.07
N LEU A 76 -8.49 -6.39 -1.79
CA LEU A 76 -9.62 -7.18 -1.32
C LEU A 76 -10.85 -6.30 -1.10
N SER A 77 -10.65 -5.11 -0.52
CA SER A 77 -11.74 -4.15 -0.35
C SER A 77 -11.23 -2.72 -0.18
N VAL A 78 -12.10 -1.77 -0.56
CA VAL A 78 -11.91 -0.33 -0.31
C VAL A 78 -13.04 0.17 0.57
N MET A 79 -12.69 0.69 1.74
CA MET A 79 -13.61 1.00 2.83
C MET A 79 -13.44 2.43 3.33
N ARG A 80 -14.46 2.96 4.01
CA ARG A 80 -14.44 4.26 4.67
C ARG A 80 -14.71 4.10 6.14
N LEU A 81 -13.93 4.75 7.00
CA LEU A 81 -14.15 4.87 8.44
C LEU A 81 -14.42 6.34 8.78
N PRO A 82 -15.70 6.78 8.76
CA PRO A 82 -16.08 8.17 8.95
C PRO A 82 -15.64 8.73 10.30
N GLU A 83 -15.74 7.91 11.35
CA GLU A 83 -15.44 8.27 12.75
C GLU A 83 -14.00 8.75 12.93
N LEU A 84 -13.04 8.15 12.21
CA LEU A 84 -11.63 8.59 12.21
C LEU A 84 -11.28 9.49 11.02
N ALA A 85 -12.24 9.83 10.16
CA ALA A 85 -12.01 10.50 8.89
C ALA A 85 -10.89 9.82 8.06
N ARG A 86 -11.01 8.49 7.90
CA ARG A 86 -10.07 7.67 7.14
C ARG A 86 -10.78 6.94 6.01
N ASP A 87 -10.07 6.79 4.90
CA ASP A 87 -10.38 5.80 3.88
C ASP A 87 -9.34 4.68 3.98
N LEU A 88 -9.75 3.43 3.76
CA LEU A 88 -8.92 2.25 3.98
C LEU A 88 -8.86 1.40 2.72
N VAL A 89 -7.72 0.74 2.52
CA VAL A 89 -7.57 -0.35 1.56
C VAL A 89 -7.11 -1.59 2.30
N HIS A 90 -7.86 -2.67 2.16
CA HIS A 90 -7.48 -4.01 2.58
C HIS A 90 -6.98 -4.79 1.37
N TYR A 91 -5.80 -5.38 1.46
CA TYR A 91 -5.15 -6.05 0.33
C TYR A 91 -4.21 -7.17 0.78
N THR A 92 -3.91 -8.12 -0.09
CA THR A 92 -2.84 -9.11 0.16
C THR A 92 -1.47 -8.54 -0.23
N PRO A 93 -0.43 -8.71 0.59
CA PRO A 93 0.90 -8.19 0.26
C PRO A 93 1.50 -8.90 -0.97
N LEU A 94 2.53 -8.29 -1.56
CA LEU A 94 3.40 -8.99 -2.49
C LEU A 94 4.29 -9.98 -1.72
N ALA A 95 4.48 -11.16 -2.30
CA ALA A 95 5.40 -12.14 -1.74
C ALA A 95 6.85 -11.64 -1.83
N GLY A 96 7.67 -12.07 -0.87
CA GLY A 96 9.09 -11.77 -0.80
C GLY A 96 9.46 -10.74 0.27
N THR A 97 10.73 -10.35 0.25
CA THR A 97 11.34 -9.46 1.24
C THR A 97 11.57 -8.09 0.61
N THR A 98 11.32 -7.01 1.35
CA THR A 98 11.54 -5.67 0.82
C THR A 98 13.04 -5.37 0.66
N LEU A 99 13.41 -4.57 -0.34
CA LEU A 99 14.80 -4.09 -0.50
C LEU A 99 15.30 -3.37 0.78
N ARG A 100 14.40 -2.71 1.52
CA ARG A 100 14.72 -2.04 2.79
C ARG A 100 15.06 -3.04 3.90
N GLU A 101 14.37 -4.16 3.98
CA GLU A 101 14.70 -5.23 4.93
C GLU A 101 16.03 -5.88 4.57
N LEU A 102 16.22 -6.22 3.29
CA LEU A 102 17.49 -6.77 2.81
C LEU A 102 18.67 -5.83 3.13
N ALA A 103 18.54 -4.54 2.83
CA ALA A 103 19.57 -3.55 3.13
C ALA A 103 19.86 -3.44 4.64
N ARG A 104 18.86 -3.52 5.51
CA ARG A 104 19.04 -3.50 6.97
C ARG A 104 19.75 -4.74 7.50
N ASN A 105 19.55 -5.89 6.85
CA ASN A 105 20.15 -7.15 7.27
C ASN A 105 21.62 -7.30 6.80
N GLY A 106 22.14 -6.32 6.05
CA GLY A 106 23.49 -6.36 5.50
C GLY A 106 23.53 -7.15 4.19
N LEU A 107 23.73 -6.44 3.09
CA LEU A 107 23.95 -7.05 1.77
C LEU A 107 25.42 -6.98 1.40
N ALA A 108 25.95 -8.06 0.83
CA ALA A 108 27.25 -8.03 0.19
C ALA A 108 27.26 -6.98 -0.94
N PRO A 109 28.38 -6.29 -1.19
CA PRO A 109 28.47 -5.26 -2.23
C PRO A 109 28.00 -5.74 -3.62
N GLU A 110 28.33 -6.97 -3.98
CA GLU A 110 27.95 -7.59 -5.25
C GLU A 110 26.44 -7.80 -5.37
N GLU A 111 25.81 -8.34 -4.31
CA GLU A 111 24.37 -8.54 -4.28
C GLU A 111 23.60 -7.22 -4.34
N MET A 112 24.12 -6.20 -3.64
CA MET A 112 23.55 -4.85 -3.71
C MET A 112 23.66 -4.27 -5.13
N ALA A 113 24.79 -4.48 -5.82
CA ALA A 113 24.94 -4.05 -7.22
C ALA A 113 23.94 -4.77 -8.14
N ARG A 114 23.77 -6.09 -7.97
CA ARG A 114 22.78 -6.88 -8.70
C ARG A 114 21.36 -6.39 -8.50
N LEU A 115 20.95 -6.14 -7.25
CA LEU A 115 19.61 -5.63 -6.94
C LEU A 115 19.37 -4.24 -7.52
N ARG A 116 20.39 -3.38 -7.56
CA ARG A 116 20.31 -2.08 -8.23
C ARG A 116 20.08 -2.20 -9.73
N ASP A 117 20.80 -3.09 -10.41
CA ASP A 117 20.61 -3.35 -11.84
C ASP A 117 19.20 -3.88 -12.12
N LEU A 118 18.73 -4.87 -11.34
CA LEU A 118 17.37 -5.40 -11.45
C LEU A 118 16.30 -4.32 -11.25
N LEU A 119 16.45 -3.48 -10.22
CA LEU A 119 15.52 -2.38 -9.98
C LEU A 119 15.53 -1.36 -11.12
N THR A 120 16.70 -1.04 -11.66
CA THR A 120 16.85 -0.10 -12.78
C THR A 120 16.13 -0.63 -14.02
N ARG A 121 16.37 -1.89 -14.38
CA ARG A 121 15.68 -2.54 -15.52
C ARG A 121 14.17 -2.58 -15.32
N PHE A 122 13.71 -2.88 -14.11
CA PHE A 122 12.27 -2.89 -13.81
C PHE A 122 11.65 -1.49 -13.95
N ILE A 123 12.29 -0.43 -13.47
CA ILE A 123 11.79 0.94 -13.64
C ILE A 123 11.75 1.34 -15.13
N ILE A 124 12.76 0.96 -15.92
CA ILE A 124 12.77 1.17 -17.37
C ILE A 124 11.56 0.45 -18.00
N GLU A 125 11.32 -0.81 -17.66
CA GLU A 125 10.16 -1.56 -18.15
C GLU A 125 8.82 -0.88 -17.82
N LEU A 126 8.69 -0.33 -16.61
CA LEU A 126 7.50 0.45 -16.25
C LEU A 126 7.31 1.66 -17.17
N HIS A 127 8.38 2.43 -17.41
CA HIS A 127 8.34 3.60 -18.28
C HIS A 127 8.06 3.23 -19.75
N ASP A 128 8.65 2.15 -20.26
CA ASP A 128 8.38 1.64 -21.61
C ASP A 128 6.91 1.20 -21.78
N LYS A 129 6.28 0.76 -20.68
CA LYS A 129 4.84 0.46 -20.63
C LYS A 129 3.95 1.69 -20.40
N GLY A 130 4.52 2.90 -20.39
CA GLY A 130 3.80 4.16 -20.14
C GLY A 130 3.39 4.36 -18.68
N ILE A 131 3.94 3.57 -17.74
CA ILE A 131 3.67 3.67 -16.31
C ILE A 131 4.72 4.56 -15.68
N TYR A 132 4.33 5.79 -15.34
CA TYR A 132 5.23 6.72 -14.64
C TYR A 132 5.45 6.32 -13.17
N PHE A 133 6.66 5.88 -12.84
CA PHE A 133 7.08 5.57 -11.46
C PHE A 133 7.86 6.78 -10.89
N ARG A 134 7.12 7.64 -10.18
CA ARG A 134 7.59 8.92 -9.64
C ARG A 134 8.49 8.81 -8.40
#